data_AF-A0A9E7KEW7-F1
#
_entry.id   AF-A0A9E7KEW7-F1
#
_cell.length_a   1.000
_cell.length_b   1.000
_cell.length_c   1.000
_cell.angle_alpha   90.00
_cell.angle_beta   90.00
_cell.angle_gamma   90.00
#
_symmetry.space_group_name_H-M   'P 1'
#
loop_
_entity.id
_entity.type
_entity.pdbx_description
1 polymer ?
#
loop_
_entity_poly.entity_id
_entity_poly.type
_entity_poly.pdbx_seq_one_letter_code
_entity_poly.pdbx_strand_id
1 'polypeptide(L)' 'MKEYGTDVHVARTKLQGLVDDAWKEINEECLNPTMFPIALLERALNFLQMIKNIYKQVDGYTNSSTKMK' A
#
# COMPACT_ATOMS: atom_id res chain seq x y z
N MET A 1 16.68 -3.17 -6.82
CA MET A 1 18.15 -3.39 -6.78
C MET A 1 18.78 -3.24 -8.15
N LYS A 2 18.46 -4.12 -9.13
CA LYS A 2 19.06 -4.15 -10.48
C LYS A 2 19.07 -2.79 -11.22
N GLU A 3 17.97 -2.04 -11.15
CA GLU A 3 17.82 -0.76 -11.86
C GLU A 3 18.74 0.35 -11.34
N TYR A 4 19.00 0.39 -10.02
CA TYR A 4 19.74 1.46 -9.36
C TYR A 4 21.05 0.99 -8.70
N GLY A 5 21.44 -0.27 -8.90
CA GLY A 5 22.65 -0.86 -8.29
C GLY A 5 22.68 -0.82 -6.75
N THR A 6 21.52 -0.78 -6.10
CA THR A 6 21.40 -0.56 -4.65
C THR A 6 21.14 -1.84 -3.85
N ASP A 7 21.46 -1.84 -2.55
CA ASP A 7 21.13 -2.89 -1.58
C ASP A 7 19.61 -3.00 -1.30
N VAL A 8 19.20 -4.17 -0.78
CA VAL A 8 17.80 -4.52 -0.52
C VAL A 8 17.19 -3.65 0.57
N HIS A 9 17.96 -3.29 1.60
CA HIS A 9 17.47 -2.42 2.67
C HIS A 9 17.20 -1.02 2.14
N VAL A 10 18.12 -0.48 1.36
CA VAL A 10 17.97 0.84 0.73
C VAL A 10 16.78 0.84 -0.23
N ALA A 11 16.65 -0.20 -1.06
CA ALA A 11 15.50 -0.34 -1.96
C ALA A 11 14.17 -0.42 -1.19
N ARG A 12 14.12 -1.21 -0.10
CA ARG A 12 12.94 -1.32 0.75
C ARG A 12 12.56 0.02 1.38
N THR A 13 13.51 0.74 1.94
CA THR A 13 13.26 2.06 2.53
C THR A 13 12.72 3.05 1.50
N LYS A 14 13.29 3.06 0.29
CA LYS A 14 12.80 3.93 -0.80
C LYS A 14 11.39 3.56 -1.24
N LEU A 15 11.10 2.27 -1.40
CA LEU A 15 9.75 1.79 -1.73
C LEU A 15 8.73 2.15 -0.64
N GLN A 16 9.11 2.04 0.63
CA GLN A 16 8.24 2.46 1.73
C GLN A 16 7.94 3.97 1.66
N GLY A 17 8.95 4.79 1.37
CA GLY A 17 8.75 6.23 1.16
C GLY A 17 7.76 6.53 0.03
N LEU A 18 7.86 5.82 -1.10
CA LEU A 18 6.91 5.97 -2.21
C LEU A 18 5.49 5.57 -1.81
N VAL A 19 5.33 4.52 -1.00
CA VAL A 19 4.01 4.13 -0.46
C VAL A 19 3.46 5.21 0.47
N ASP A 20 4.30 5.79 1.33
CA ASP A 20 3.90 6.84 2.26
C ASP A 20 3.48 8.12 1.52
N ASP A 21 4.20 8.49 0.46
CA ASP A 21 3.86 9.63 -0.39
C ASP A 21 2.55 9.39 -1.17
N ALA A 22 2.36 8.20 -1.74
CA ALA A 22 1.10 7.82 -2.37
C ALA A 22 -0.09 7.88 -1.40
N TRP A 23 0.09 7.51 -0.13
CA TRP A 23 -0.95 7.67 0.89
C TRP A 23 -1.30 9.13 1.16
N LYS A 24 -0.34 10.06 1.10
CA LYS A 24 -0.62 11.50 1.24
C LYS A 24 -1.46 12.00 0.07
N GLU A 25 -1.06 11.67 -1.16
CA GLU A 25 -1.80 12.03 -2.38
C GLU A 25 -3.24 11.52 -2.31
N ILE A 26 -3.45 10.25 -1.97
CA ILE A 26 -4.79 9.67 -1.81
C ILE A 26 -5.62 10.43 -0.77
N ASN A 27 -5.02 10.78 0.36
CA ASN A 27 -5.73 11.51 1.42
C ASN A 27 -6.12 12.92 0.95
N GLU A 28 -5.22 13.63 0.27
CA GLU A 28 -5.49 14.96 -0.28
C GLU A 28 -6.63 14.91 -1.32
N GLU A 29 -6.58 13.97 -2.26
CA GLU A 29 -7.61 13.79 -3.28
C GLU A 29 -8.97 13.41 -2.68
N CYS A 30 -8.98 12.58 -1.62
CA CYS A 30 -10.23 12.19 -0.94
C CYS A 30 -10.86 13.34 -0.12
N LEU A 31 -10.08 14.36 0.26
CA LEU A 31 -10.58 15.56 0.95
C LEU A 31 -11.16 16.60 -0.03
N ASN A 32 -10.80 16.53 -1.31
CA ASN A 32 -11.28 17.44 -2.33
C ASN A 32 -12.60 16.96 -2.95
N PRO A 33 -13.39 17.85 -3.59
CA PRO A 33 -14.54 17.43 -4.38
C PRO A 33 -14.10 16.51 -5.53
N THR A 34 -14.55 15.25 -5.50
CA THR A 34 -14.17 14.25 -6.51
C THR A 34 -15.29 14.01 -7.51
N MET A 35 -14.94 13.64 -8.75
CA MET A 35 -15.92 13.21 -9.76
C MET A 35 -16.56 11.85 -9.47
N PHE A 36 -16.00 11.09 -8.54
CA PHE A 36 -16.42 9.73 -8.21
C PHE A 36 -17.29 9.69 -6.95
N PRO A 37 -18.25 8.75 -6.88
CA PRO A 37 -19.00 8.52 -5.65
C PRO A 37 -18.07 8.12 -4.50
N ILE A 38 -18.29 8.69 -3.31
CA ILE A 38 -17.51 8.39 -2.09
C ILE A 38 -17.44 6.87 -1.82
N ALA A 39 -18.56 6.16 -1.98
CA ALA A 39 -18.62 4.71 -1.78
C ALA A 39 -17.64 3.92 -2.68
N LEU A 40 -17.33 4.43 -3.89
CA LEU A 40 -16.34 3.81 -4.77
C LEU A 40 -14.92 4.03 -4.24
N LEU A 41 -14.63 5.24 -3.74
CA LEU A 41 -13.34 5.58 -3.14
C LEU A 41 -13.10 4.80 -1.85
N GLU A 42 -14.11 4.71 -0.99
CA GLU A 42 -14.07 3.89 0.24
C GLU A 42 -13.76 2.43 -0.07
N ARG A 43 -14.35 1.87 -1.13
CA ARG A 43 -14.04 0.51 -1.58
C ARG A 43 -12.56 0.38 -1.96
N ALA A 44 -12.02 1.30 -2.75
CA ALA A 44 -10.60 1.28 -3.14
C ALA A 44 -9.69 1.43 -1.91
N LEU A 45 -9.99 2.34 -1.00
CA LEU A 45 -9.27 2.55 0.25
C LEU A 45 -9.27 1.29 1.13
N ASN A 46 -10.41 0.62 1.25
CA ASN A 46 -10.53 -0.62 2.01
C ASN A 46 -9.66 -1.73 1.40
N PHE A 47 -9.58 -1.84 0.08
CA PHE A 47 -8.67 -2.78 -0.58
C PHE A 47 -7.19 -2.46 -0.30
N LEU A 48 -6.79 -1.19 -0.37
CA LEU A 48 -5.42 -0.78 -0.06
C LEU A 48 -5.04 -1.08 1.41
N GLN A 49 -5.96 -0.83 2.34
CA GLN A 49 -5.78 -1.17 3.75
C GLN A 49 -5.69 -2.68 3.96
N MET A 50 -6.51 -3.47 3.26
CA MET A 50 -6.46 -4.92 3.29
C MET A 50 -5.10 -5.44 2.82
N ILE A 51 -4.59 -4.95 1.67
CA ILE A 51 -3.27 -5.33 1.14
C ILE A 51 -2.16 -4.98 2.14
N LYS A 52 -2.18 -3.75 2.68
CA LYS A 52 -1.22 -3.31 3.70
C LYS A 52 -1.23 -4.24 4.92
N ASN A 53 -2.41 -4.69 5.35
CA ASN A 53 -2.53 -5.62 6.45
C ASN A 53 -1.96 -6.99 6.07
N ILE A 54 -2.36 -7.53 4.91
CA ILE A 54 -1.95 -8.85 4.39
C ILE A 54 -0.43 -9.02 4.36
N TYR A 55 0.30 -7.98 3.94
CA TYR A 55 1.75 -8.03 3.74
C TYR A 55 2.55 -7.33 4.84
N LYS A 56 1.94 -7.01 5.99
CA LYS A 56 2.58 -6.21 7.05
C LYS A 56 3.86 -6.84 7.64
N GLN A 57 3.94 -8.17 7.71
CA GLN A 57 5.06 -8.87 8.33
C GLN A 57 5.72 -9.85 7.36
N VAL A 58 4.91 -10.79 6.86
CA VAL A 58 5.27 -11.82 5.90
C VAL A 58 4.16 -11.88 4.86
N ASP A 59 4.34 -12.70 3.83
CA ASP A 59 3.27 -12.97 2.87
C ASP A 59 2.09 -13.64 3.57
N GLY A 60 1.04 -12.88 3.90
CA GLY A 60 -0.19 -13.41 4.48
C GLY A 60 -1.19 -13.97 3.47
N TYR A 61 -0.93 -13.84 2.17
CA TYR A 61 -1.87 -14.25 1.12
C TYR A 61 -1.61 -15.66 0.63
N THR A 62 -0.35 -15.97 0.30
CA THR A 62 -0.01 -17.29 -0.27
C THR A 62 0.55 -18.26 0.77
N ASN A 63 1.09 -17.74 1.88
CA ASN A 63 1.63 -18.58 2.94
C ASN A 63 0.55 -19.01 3.94
N SER A 64 0.11 -20.26 3.78
CA SER A 64 -0.92 -20.89 4.62
C SER A 64 -0.51 -21.12 6.09
N SER A 65 0.77 -20.98 6.42
CA SER A 65 1.25 -21.08 7.81
C SER A 65 1.04 -19.79 8.63
N THR A 66 0.60 -18.71 7.99
CA THR A 66 0.37 -17.43 8.66
C THR A 66 -0.94 -17.41 9.45
N LYS A 67 -1.06 -16.46 10.37
CA LYS A 67 -2.28 -16.28 11.19
C LYS A 67 -3.42 -15.59 10.44
N MET A 68 -3.19 -15.15 9.21
CA MET A 68 -4.23 -14.63 8.34
C MET A 68 -4.98 -15.81 7.76
N LYS A 69 -6.22 -15.97 8.23
CA LYS A 69 -7.17 -16.98 7.78
C LYS A 69 -8.31 -16.30 7.05
#